data_AF-A0A101H6G4-F1
#
_entry.id   AF-A0A101H6G4-F1
#
_cell.length_a   1.000
_cell.length_b   1.000
_cell.length_c   1.000
_cell.angle_alpha   90.00
_cell.angle_beta   90.00
_cell.angle_gamma   90.00
#
_symmetry.space_group_name_H-M   'P 1'
#
loop_
_entity.id
_entity.type
_entity.pdbx_description
1 polymer ?
#
loop_
_entity_poly.entity_id
_entity_poly.type
_entity_poly.pdbx_seq_one_letter_code
_entity_poly.pdbx_strand_id
1 'polypeptide(L)'
;MRGSRILIIICLSLASTVSAADSGTQMDTYTRGEMIHISGTTNLAAGSELIITIVSLSFQPTAKERPSGFSGTSGMATVMEEEGRNTWSFTFDSTGFIPDEYLVTIESIKTGQQTQRRFLLLEEAQIVEAPYTPIPSPITPSSVHEDTTETPVATGFGIIAAITGLAAAIFFAKR
;
A
#
# COMPACT_ATOMS: atom_id res chain seq x y z
N MET A 1 37.11 31.74 10.73
CA MET A 1 36.37 30.47 10.91
C MET A 1 35.03 30.61 10.18
N ARG A 2 34.90 30.07 8.97
CA ARG A 2 33.60 30.03 8.28
C ARG A 2 32.76 28.98 8.98
N GLY A 3 31.73 29.40 9.71
CA GLY A 3 30.81 28.47 10.37
C GLY A 3 30.17 27.58 9.31
N SER A 4 30.60 26.31 9.26
CA SER A 4 29.95 25.30 8.42
C SER A 4 28.54 25.12 8.96
N ARG A 5 27.55 25.68 8.26
CA ARG A 5 26.15 25.50 8.60
C ARG A 5 25.80 24.04 8.29
N ILE A 6 25.54 23.26 9.32
CA ILE A 6 25.07 21.88 9.19
C ILE A 6 23.70 21.91 8.53
N LEU A 7 23.53 21.14 7.47
CA LEU A 7 22.30 21.07 6.69
C LEU A 7 21.79 19.63 6.76
N ILE A 8 20.57 19.46 7.24
CA ILE A 8 19.84 18.18 7.22
C ILE A 8 18.60 18.43 6.36
N ILE A 9 18.49 17.70 5.26
CA ILE A 9 17.36 17.79 4.32
C ILE A 9 16.47 16.56 4.55
N ILE A 10 15.16 16.78 4.64
CA ILE A 10 14.16 15.71 4.73
C ILE A 10 13.42 15.61 3.40
N CYS A 11 13.47 14.44 2.79
CA CYS A 11 12.59 14.02 1.72
C CYS A 11 11.60 12.97 2.23
N LEU A 12 10.33 13.18 1.94
CA LEU A 12 9.26 12.23 2.22
C LEU A 12 8.85 11.69 0.84
N SER A 13 8.96 10.38 0.64
CA SER A 13 8.59 9.75 -0.63
C SER A 13 7.25 9.03 -0.50
N LEU A 14 6.41 9.14 -1.52
CA LEU A 14 5.15 8.39 -1.62
C LEU A 14 5.38 7.07 -2.35
N ALA A 15 4.78 5.98 -1.84
CA ALA A 15 4.64 4.70 -2.54
C ALA A 15 3.29 4.60 -3.29
N SER A 16 2.38 5.56 -3.11
CA SER A 16 1.02 5.50 -3.63
C SER A 16 0.68 6.77 -4.42
N THR A 17 0.19 6.61 -5.65
CA THR A 17 -0.22 7.71 -6.53
C THR A 17 -1.55 8.31 -6.06
N VAL A 18 -1.53 9.55 -5.58
CA VAL A 18 -2.73 10.42 -5.63
C VAL A 18 -2.40 11.69 -6.39
N SER A 19 -3.11 11.88 -7.50
CA SER A 19 -2.99 13.04 -8.38
C SER A 19 -3.73 14.23 -7.78
N ALA A 20 -3.00 15.25 -7.34
CA ALA A 20 -3.32 16.65 -7.59
C ALA A 20 -2.08 17.49 -7.26
N ALA A 21 -1.40 17.95 -8.31
CA ALA A 21 -0.39 18.98 -8.20
C ALA A 21 -1.08 20.32 -7.92
N ASP A 22 -0.95 20.85 -6.71
CA ASP A 22 -1.04 22.28 -6.48
C ASP A 22 0.26 22.76 -5.83
N SER A 23 0.83 23.78 -6.45
CA SER A 23 2.19 24.24 -6.21
C SER A 23 2.18 25.33 -5.16
N GLY A 24 1.92 24.94 -3.91
CA GLY A 24 1.89 25.88 -2.78
C GLY A 24 1.77 25.15 -1.46
N THR A 25 2.90 24.81 -0.84
CA THR A 25 2.95 24.07 0.44
C THR A 25 2.37 22.65 0.31
N GLN A 26 3.02 21.82 -0.49
CA GLN A 26 2.66 20.40 -0.59
C GLN A 26 2.98 19.70 0.75
N MET A 27 1.99 19.66 1.65
CA MET A 27 2.00 18.75 2.79
C MET A 27 1.83 17.34 2.26
N ASP A 28 2.80 16.47 2.52
CA ASP A 28 2.70 15.06 2.14
C ASP A 28 1.52 14.43 2.86
N THR A 29 0.73 13.65 2.14
CA THR A 29 -0.46 12.98 2.66
C THR A 29 -0.28 11.48 2.53
N TYR A 30 -0.54 10.76 3.60
CA TYR A 30 -0.42 9.30 3.71
C TYR A 30 -1.72 8.68 4.19
N THR A 31 -1.91 7.40 3.92
CA THR A 31 -3.04 6.63 4.43
C THR A 31 -2.59 5.76 5.60
N ARG A 32 -3.40 5.69 6.66
CA ARG A 32 -3.17 4.78 7.77
C ARG A 32 -3.04 3.33 7.25
N GLY A 33 -2.07 2.59 7.77
CA GLY A 33 -1.76 1.22 7.34
C GLY A 33 -0.69 1.14 6.26
N GLU A 34 -0.23 2.29 5.74
CA GLU A 34 0.91 2.32 4.81
C GLU A 34 2.25 2.26 5.54
N MET A 35 3.23 1.68 4.85
CA MET A 35 4.65 1.77 5.20
C MET A 35 5.20 3.10 4.69
N ILE A 36 5.54 4.00 5.61
CA ILE A 36 6.02 5.34 5.28
C ILE A 36 7.54 5.34 5.30
N HIS A 37 8.15 5.81 4.21
CA HIS A 37 9.60 5.94 4.06
C HIS A 37 10.02 7.41 4.11
N ILE A 38 10.83 7.74 5.12
CA ILE A 38 11.47 9.04 5.28
C ILE A 38 12.93 8.89 4.87
N SER A 39 13.42 9.77 4.02
CA SER A 39 14.83 9.78 3.62
C SER A 39 15.37 11.20 3.56
N GLY A 40 16.67 11.34 3.31
CA GLY A 40 17.24 12.65 3.20
C GLY A 40 18.73 12.64 2.96
N THR A 41 19.29 13.84 2.90
CA THR A 41 20.73 14.05 2.84
C THR A 41 21.19 14.93 3.98
N THR A 42 22.46 14.80 4.34
CA THR A 42 23.09 15.64 5.35
C THR A 42 24.54 15.93 4.96
N ASN A 43 25.17 16.88 5.63
CA ASN A 43 26.61 17.09 5.56
C ASN A 43 27.37 16.47 6.74
N LEU A 44 26.67 15.75 7.64
CA LEU A 44 27.30 14.96 8.68
C LEU A 44 28.06 13.78 8.06
N ALA A 45 29.17 13.38 8.67
CA ALA A 45 29.98 12.26 8.18
C ALA A 45 29.20 10.94 8.23
N ALA A 46 29.49 10.02 7.31
CA ALA A 46 28.98 8.66 7.36
C ALA A 46 29.30 8.01 8.72
N GLY A 47 28.39 7.17 9.22
CA GLY A 47 28.41 6.60 10.56
C GLY A 47 27.88 7.53 11.66
N SER A 48 27.48 8.77 11.34
CA SER A 48 26.76 9.61 12.31
C SER A 48 25.36 9.06 12.56
N GLU A 49 24.88 9.22 13.79
CA GLU A 49 23.55 8.76 14.20
C GLU A 49 22.57 9.94 14.28
N LEU A 50 21.37 9.70 13.76
CA LEU A 50 20.24 10.61 13.80
C LEU A 50 19.13 9.98 14.63
N ILE A 51 18.51 10.78 15.51
CA ILE A 51 17.27 10.42 16.20
C ILE A 51 16.12 10.98 15.37
N ILE A 52 15.17 10.12 15.02
CA ILE A 52 13.94 10.49 14.32
C ILE A 52 12.80 10.32 15.32
N THR A 53 12.02 11.37 15.52
CA THR A 53 10.82 11.37 16.34
C THR A 53 9.65 11.84 15.51
N ILE A 54 8.60 11.04 15.45
CA ILE A 54 7.34 11.35 14.77
C ILE A 54 6.27 11.46 15.85
N VAL A 55 5.56 12.59 15.92
CA VAL A 55 4.52 12.81 16.93
C VAL A 55 3.31 13.50 16.31
N SER A 56 2.11 13.09 16.71
CA SER A 56 0.86 13.74 16.33
C SER A 56 0.79 15.13 16.96
N LEU A 57 0.40 16.13 16.15
CA LEU A 57 0.27 17.52 16.61
C LEU A 57 -0.97 17.73 17.46
N SER A 58 -2.00 16.90 17.30
CA SER A 58 -3.19 16.92 18.15
C SER A 58 -3.01 16.16 19.47
N PHE A 59 -1.82 15.58 19.72
CA PHE A 59 -1.53 14.88 20.96
C PHE A 59 -1.64 15.82 22.17
N GLN A 60 -2.74 15.67 22.91
CA GLN A 60 -3.05 16.39 24.13
C GLN A 60 -3.29 15.38 25.25
N PRO A 61 -3.12 15.77 26.53
CA PRO A 61 -3.49 14.91 27.65
C PRO A 61 -4.95 14.46 27.51
N THR A 62 -5.19 13.18 27.24
CA THR A 62 -6.55 12.64 27.11
C THR A 62 -7.08 12.17 28.47
N ALA A 63 -8.39 12.27 28.65
CA ALA A 63 -9.06 11.67 29.80
C ALA A 63 -8.97 10.13 29.73
N LYS A 64 -8.94 9.45 30.90
CA LYS A 64 -8.78 7.99 31.05
C LYS A 64 -9.74 7.12 30.22
N GLU A 65 -10.86 7.71 29.77
CA GLU A 65 -11.96 7.01 29.08
C GLU A 65 -11.80 6.96 27.55
N ARG A 66 -10.78 7.63 26.97
CA ARG A 66 -10.62 7.66 25.50
C ARG A 66 -9.74 6.50 25.03
N PRO A 67 -10.14 5.75 23.98
CA PRO A 67 -9.30 4.70 23.42
C PRO A 67 -7.93 5.27 23.02
N SER A 68 -6.87 4.64 23.54
CA SER A 68 -5.48 5.02 23.30
C SER A 68 -5.06 4.58 21.90
N GLY A 69 -5.27 5.43 20.90
CA GLY A 69 -4.59 5.31 19.63
C GLY A 69 -3.11 5.68 19.77
N PHE A 70 -2.24 5.10 18.97
CA PHE A 70 -0.82 5.45 18.99
C PHE A 70 -0.62 6.83 18.35
N SER A 71 0.13 7.71 19.02
CA SER A 71 0.28 9.11 18.62
C SER A 71 1.69 9.47 18.14
N GLY A 72 2.53 8.48 17.82
CA GLY A 72 3.87 8.75 17.30
C GLY A 72 4.91 7.69 17.61
N THR A 73 5.96 7.59 16.80
CA THR A 73 7.07 6.64 16.94
C THR A 73 8.42 7.35 16.98
N SER A 74 9.46 6.67 17.46
CA SER A 74 10.83 7.16 17.40
C SER A 74 11.80 6.05 17.01
N GLY A 75 12.90 6.42 16.36
CA GLY A 75 13.94 5.49 15.98
C GLY A 75 15.27 6.18 15.68
N MET A 76 16.27 5.37 15.31
CA MET A 76 17.57 5.86 14.90
C MET A 76 17.80 5.57 13.42
N ALA A 77 18.48 6.48 12.73
CA ALA A 77 19.03 6.24 11.41
C ALA A 77 20.53 6.55 11.40
N THR A 78 21.28 5.70 10.70
CA THR A 78 22.71 5.92 10.48
C THR A 78 22.91 6.61 9.15
N VAL A 79 23.75 7.63 9.13
CA VAL A 79 24.16 8.31 7.91
C VAL A 79 25.08 7.40 7.10
N MET A 80 24.75 7.16 5.84
CA MET A 80 25.52 6.36 4.90
C MET A 80 26.05 7.24 3.77
N GLU A 81 27.18 6.87 3.17
CA GLU A 81 27.67 7.56 1.98
C GLU A 81 27.18 6.81 0.74
N GLU A 82 26.40 7.49 -0.09
CA GLU A 82 25.85 6.99 -1.35
C GLU A 82 26.13 7.99 -2.47
N GLU A 83 26.85 7.57 -3.51
CA GLU A 83 27.19 8.41 -4.67
C GLU A 83 27.88 9.75 -4.30
N GLY A 84 28.71 9.75 -3.25
CA GLY A 84 29.41 10.96 -2.77
C GLY A 84 28.50 11.94 -2.02
N ARG A 85 27.29 11.52 -1.62
CA ARG A 85 26.39 12.25 -0.74
C ARG A 85 26.15 11.45 0.53
N ASN A 86 26.03 12.14 1.65
CA ASN A 86 25.69 11.48 2.90
C ASN A 86 24.16 11.40 3.01
N THR A 87 23.60 10.20 2.88
CA THR A 87 22.18 9.90 2.90
C THR A 87 21.77 9.27 4.22
N TRP A 88 20.49 9.31 4.51
CA TRP A 88 19.89 8.60 5.63
C TRP A 88 18.46 8.22 5.28
N SER A 89 17.94 7.18 5.93
CA SER A 89 16.56 6.77 5.75
C SER A 89 15.99 6.09 7.00
N PHE A 90 14.67 6.16 7.13
CA PHE A 90 13.91 5.58 8.22
C PHE A 90 12.53 5.17 7.69
N THR A 91 12.11 3.95 7.98
CA THR A 91 10.81 3.41 7.56
C THR A 91 10.01 2.99 8.78
N PHE A 92 8.71 3.26 8.80
CA PHE A 92 7.82 2.84 9.88
C PHE A 92 6.43 2.45 9.36
N ASP A 93 5.74 1.60 10.12
CA ASP A 93 4.37 1.17 9.88
C ASP A 93 3.39 2.13 10.59
N SER A 94 2.41 2.64 9.84
CA SER A 94 1.37 3.55 10.34
C SER A 94 0.09 2.87 10.82
N THR A 95 -0.01 1.53 10.79
CA THR A 95 -1.23 0.77 11.14
C THR A 95 -1.83 1.14 12.51
N GLY A 96 -0.99 1.37 13.51
CA GLY A 96 -1.41 1.74 14.87
C GLY A 96 -1.76 3.22 15.07
N PHE A 97 -1.43 4.07 14.11
CA PHE A 97 -1.50 5.52 14.22
C PHE A 97 -2.94 6.01 14.05
N ILE A 98 -3.25 7.14 14.67
CA ILE A 98 -4.53 7.83 14.46
C ILE A 98 -4.42 8.79 13.26
N PRO A 99 -5.48 8.95 12.45
CA PRO A 99 -5.52 9.99 11.41
C PRO A 99 -5.37 11.38 12.06
N ASP A 100 -4.32 12.10 11.69
CA ASP A 100 -3.95 13.42 12.24
C ASP A 100 -2.82 14.04 11.41
N GLU A 101 -2.46 15.29 11.72
CA GLU A 101 -1.21 15.89 11.29
C GLU A 101 -0.05 15.48 12.21
N TYR A 102 1.04 15.02 11.63
CA TYR A 102 2.23 14.57 12.36
C TYR A 102 3.42 15.49 12.10
N LEU A 103 4.22 15.71 13.13
CA LEU A 103 5.52 16.38 13.08
C LEU A 103 6.64 15.35 13.15
N VAL A 104 7.47 15.33 12.13
CA VAL A 104 8.73 14.58 12.08
C VAL A 104 9.84 15.53 12.51
N THR A 105 10.61 15.12 13.52
CA THR A 105 11.81 15.79 14.00
C THR A 105 12.99 14.86 13.80
N ILE A 106 14.03 15.35 13.12
CA ILE A 106 15.30 14.64 12.97
C ILE A 106 16.37 15.43 13.65
N GLU A 107 17.02 14.83 14.63
CA GLU A 107 18.06 15.42 15.45
C GLU A 107 19.37 14.64 15.31
N SER A 108 20.48 15.35 15.19
CA SER A 108 21.82 14.77 15.25
C SER A 108 22.31 14.68 16.69
N ILE A 109 22.64 13.47 17.13
CA ILE A 109 23.14 13.22 18.49
C ILE A 109 24.43 13.99 18.77
N LYS A 110 25.30 14.08 17.77
CA LYS A 110 26.64 14.66 17.93
C LYS A 110 26.64 16.18 17.97
N THR A 111 25.71 16.81 17.25
CA THR A 111 25.72 18.27 17.03
C THR A 111 24.52 18.99 17.62
N GLY A 112 23.49 18.28 18.07
CA GLY A 112 22.23 18.83 18.59
C GLY A 112 21.42 19.61 17.56
N GLN A 113 21.81 19.55 16.28
CA GLN A 113 21.08 20.20 15.20
C GLN A 113 19.88 19.37 14.84
N GLN A 114 18.75 20.03 14.62
CA GLN A 114 17.51 19.37 14.23
C GLN A 114 16.85 20.05 13.04
N THR A 115 16.04 19.29 12.33
CA THR A 115 15.16 19.80 11.28
C THR A 115 13.81 19.12 11.40
N GLN A 116 12.75 19.81 10.98
CA GLN A 116 11.38 19.37 11.19
C GLN A 116 10.56 19.45 9.91
N ARG A 117 9.65 18.50 9.72
CA ARG A 117 8.69 18.49 8.62
C ARG A 117 7.36 17.92 9.09
N ARG A 118 6.26 18.40 8.52
CA ARG A 118 4.91 17.90 8.81
C ARG A 118 4.38 17.05 7.66
N PHE A 119 3.52 16.10 7.99
CA PHE A 119 2.73 15.34 7.02
C PHE A 119 1.34 15.06 7.59
N LEU A 120 0.38 14.80 6.71
CA LEU A 120 -0.99 14.44 7.08
C LEU A 120 -1.20 12.94 6.95
N LEU A 121 -1.79 12.29 7.95
CA LEU A 121 -2.21 10.89 7.91
C LEU A 121 -3.74 10.82 7.86
N LEU A 122 -4.29 10.19 6.83
CA LEU A 122 -5.72 10.00 6.61
C LEU A 122 -6.16 8.59 7.01
N GLU A 123 -7.48 8.43 7.23
CA GLU A 123 -8.11 7.12 7.44
C GLU A 123 -8.00 6.27 6.17
N GLU A 124 -7.81 4.96 6.32
CA GLU A 124 -7.96 4.00 5.22
C GLU A 124 -9.42 3.97 4.76
N ALA A 125 -9.66 4.10 3.45
CA ALA A 125 -10.99 3.96 2.90
C ALA A 125 -11.49 2.53 3.10
N GLN A 126 -12.41 2.35 4.06
CA GLN A 126 -13.09 1.08 4.28
C GLN A 126 -13.85 0.70 3.00
N ILE A 127 -13.47 -0.41 2.36
CA ILE A 127 -14.30 -1.04 1.33
C ILE A 127 -15.58 -1.54 1.99
N VAL A 128 -16.66 -0.76 1.89
CA VAL A 128 -18.00 -1.20 2.23
C VAL A 128 -18.40 -2.21 1.16
N GLU A 129 -18.30 -3.52 1.45
CA GLU A 129 -18.97 -4.52 0.63
C GLU A 129 -20.45 -4.18 0.59
N ALA A 130 -20.97 -3.86 -0.60
CA ALA A 130 -22.39 -3.67 -0.80
C ALA A 130 -23.12 -4.95 -0.34
N PRO A 131 -24.25 -4.86 0.36
CA PRO A 131 -24.98 -6.04 0.79
C PRO A 131 -25.30 -6.92 -0.43
N TYR A 132 -24.74 -8.12 -0.46
CA TYR A 132 -25.10 -9.12 -1.47
C TYR A 132 -26.57 -9.47 -1.29
N THR A 133 -27.42 -9.06 -2.23
CA THR A 133 -28.76 -9.64 -2.37
C THR A 133 -28.58 -11.09 -2.79
N PRO A 134 -29.04 -12.10 -2.01
CA PRO A 134 -28.95 -13.48 -2.46
C PRO A 134 -29.79 -13.64 -3.74
N ILE A 135 -29.15 -14.04 -4.83
CA ILE A 135 -29.83 -14.49 -6.05
C ILE A 135 -30.58 -15.78 -5.67
N PRO A 136 -31.91 -15.88 -5.85
CA PRO A 136 -32.63 -17.12 -5.56
C PRO A 136 -32.09 -18.24 -6.46
N SER A 137 -31.74 -19.38 -5.86
CA SER A 137 -31.29 -20.56 -6.59
C SER A 137 -32.36 -21.03 -7.58
N PRO A 138 -32.00 -21.52 -8.78
CA PRO A 138 -32.97 -22.15 -9.68
C PRO A 138 -33.53 -23.41 -9.01
N ILE A 139 -34.84 -23.43 -8.77
CA ILE A 139 -35.53 -24.65 -8.34
C ILE A 139 -35.40 -25.70 -9.44
N THR A 140 -34.72 -26.80 -9.14
CA THR A 140 -34.72 -27.99 -9.99
C THR A 140 -36.05 -28.70 -9.80
N PRO A 141 -36.87 -28.93 -10.84
CA PRO A 141 -38.07 -29.75 -10.67
C PRO A 141 -37.66 -31.19 -10.34
N SER A 142 -38.15 -31.70 -9.21
CA SER A 142 -38.03 -33.11 -8.86
C SER A 142 -38.66 -33.96 -9.97
N SER A 143 -37.83 -34.80 -10.59
CA SER A 143 -38.26 -35.88 -11.47
C SER A 143 -39.10 -36.88 -10.66
N VAL A 144 -40.40 -36.92 -10.94
CA VAL A 144 -41.28 -38.02 -10.54
C VAL A 144 -41.25 -39.03 -11.68
N HIS A 145 -40.68 -40.20 -11.39
CA HIS A 145 -40.84 -41.40 -12.21
C HIS A 145 -42.30 -41.87 -12.07
N GLU A 146 -42.99 -42.04 -13.19
CA GLU A 146 -44.11 -42.99 -13.26
C GLU A 146 -44.02 -43.76 -14.58
N ASP A 147 -43.87 -45.08 -14.40
CA ASP A 147 -43.80 -46.14 -15.39
C ASP A 147 -45.22 -46.49 -15.85
N THR A 148 -45.49 -46.50 -17.17
CA THR A 148 -46.42 -47.44 -17.80
C THR A 148 -46.10 -47.59 -19.28
N THR A 149 -45.84 -48.85 -19.62
CA THR A 149 -45.59 -49.49 -20.92
C THR A 149 -46.79 -49.42 -21.88
N GLU A 150 -46.56 -49.22 -23.20
CA GLU A 150 -47.17 -49.98 -24.34
C GLU A 150 -46.35 -49.80 -25.65
N THR A 151 -46.49 -50.75 -26.59
CA THR A 151 -45.47 -51.26 -27.54
C THR A 151 -45.74 -50.82 -29.03
N PRO A 152 -45.07 -51.35 -30.10
CA PRO A 152 -44.12 -50.64 -30.98
C PRO A 152 -44.54 -50.47 -32.47
N VAL A 153 -44.11 -49.42 -33.21
CA VAL A 153 -44.06 -49.48 -34.70
C VAL A 153 -42.93 -48.63 -35.32
N ALA A 154 -41.94 -49.34 -35.87
CA ALA A 154 -41.16 -49.13 -37.09
C ALA A 154 -40.33 -47.84 -37.36
N THR A 155 -39.00 -48.03 -37.29
CA THR A 155 -38.02 -47.89 -38.39
C THR A 155 -37.73 -46.49 -38.97
N GLY A 156 -36.55 -45.95 -38.61
CA GLY A 156 -35.87 -44.93 -39.41
C GLY A 156 -34.57 -44.42 -38.79
N PHE A 157 -33.45 -45.10 -39.03
CA PHE A 157 -32.10 -44.57 -38.79
C PHE A 157 -31.77 -43.47 -39.81
N GLY A 158 -31.34 -42.30 -39.34
CA GLY A 158 -30.73 -41.24 -40.15
C GLY A 158 -30.69 -39.93 -39.34
N ILE A 159 -29.63 -39.13 -39.30
CA ILE A 159 -28.43 -39.04 -40.15
C ILE A 159 -27.31 -38.47 -39.26
N ILE A 160 -26.17 -39.17 -39.19
CA ILE A 160 -24.88 -38.56 -38.81
C ILE A 160 -24.38 -37.84 -40.06
N ALA A 161 -24.27 -36.51 -40.03
CA ALA A 161 -23.58 -35.76 -41.07
C ALA A 161 -22.09 -35.60 -40.69
N ALA A 162 -21.25 -36.13 -41.58
CA ALA A 162 -19.80 -36.25 -41.53
C ALA A 162 -19.07 -34.88 -41.60
N ILE A 163 -17.98 -34.66 -40.85
CA ILE A 163 -16.54 -34.80 -41.20
C ILE A 163 -16.08 -34.03 -42.45
N THR A 164 -15.25 -32.99 -42.24
CA THR A 164 -13.97 -32.67 -42.94
C THR A 164 -13.43 -31.37 -42.29
N GLY A 165 -12.23 -31.21 -41.72
CA GLY A 165 -10.96 -31.90 -41.84
C GLY A 165 -10.02 -31.09 -42.73
N LEU A 166 -9.10 -30.29 -42.16
CA LEU A 166 -7.73 -30.16 -42.70
C LEU A 166 -6.76 -29.53 -41.68
N ALA A 167 -5.80 -30.34 -41.22
CA ALA A 167 -4.61 -29.90 -40.52
C ALA A 167 -3.51 -29.53 -41.54
N ALA A 168 -2.68 -28.53 -41.21
CA ALA A 168 -1.36 -28.37 -41.81
C ALA A 168 -0.38 -27.88 -40.74
N ALA A 169 0.36 -28.82 -40.15
CA ALA A 169 1.61 -28.53 -39.45
C ALA A 169 2.73 -28.47 -40.50
N ILE A 170 3.51 -27.39 -40.52
CA ILE A 170 4.81 -27.38 -41.21
C ILE A 170 5.89 -27.33 -40.13
N PHE A 171 6.51 -28.49 -39.95
CA PHE A 171 7.79 -28.68 -39.31
C PHE A 171 8.89 -28.43 -40.35
N PHE A 172 9.82 -27.52 -40.09
CA PHE A 172 11.15 -27.56 -40.69
C PHE A 172 12.21 -27.31 -39.62
N ALA A 173 12.88 -28.41 -39.26
CA ALA A 173 14.21 -28.39 -38.66
C ALA A 173 15.22 -27.74 -39.62
N LYS A 174 16.34 -27.24 -39.08
CA LYS A 174 17.67 -27.85 -39.28
C LYS A 174 18.81 -26.95 -38.77
N ARG A 175 19.57 -27.54 -37.86
CA ARG A 175 21.03 -27.48 -37.67
C ARG A 175 21.67 -26.17 -37.19
#